data_AF-X0S7R5-F1
#
_entry.id   AF-X0S7R5-F1
#
_cell.length_a   1.000
_cell.length_b   1.000
_cell.length_c   1.000
_cell.angle_alpha   90.00
_cell.angle_beta   90.00
_cell.angle_gamma   90.00
#
_symmetry.space_group_name_H-M   'P 1'
#
loop_
_entity.id
_entity.type
_entity.pdbx_description
1 polymer ?
#
loop_
_entity_poly.entity_id
_entity_poly.type
_entity_poly.pdbx_seq_one_letter_code
_entity_poly.pdbx_strand_id
1 'polypeptide(L)'
;MVRIGDKYRQLLDSAGLTAVEIHVSEWNMNLTMANEGPHHQASMENAAFTGAALIYLQDSKVSRTFYYRGDSTIMGLFDFNGGYRKKAYTYKATGLMLATPKRLPVTGSDTLGFAVMAGKSVDDNSIHVLISNYEIPTKFRNMKNRQGPGFYYRQNISYRNNFAYNLIVKNLPWGKAEFSVKRYRLSDTDDFTLIEESAQTGGMFILEKPLQPPALELIVLKRR
;
A
#
# COMPACT_ATOMS: atom_id res chain seq x y z
N MET A 1 10.49 -4.16 -4.82
CA MET A 1 11.62 -3.65 -4.00
C MET A 1 12.08 -4.64 -2.93
N VAL A 2 11.19 -5.34 -2.20
CA VAL A 2 11.54 -6.36 -1.19
C VAL A 2 12.67 -7.32 -1.63
N ARG A 3 12.47 -8.07 -2.71
CA ARG A 3 13.47 -9.00 -3.26
C ARG A 3 14.81 -8.34 -3.63
N ILE A 4 14.79 -7.09 -4.07
CA ILE A 4 16.02 -6.34 -4.38
C ILE A 4 16.74 -6.05 -3.06
N GLY A 5 16.01 -5.61 -2.02
CA GLY A 5 16.54 -5.46 -0.67
C GLY A 5 17.19 -6.74 -0.15
N ASP A 6 16.55 -7.90 -0.32
CA ASP A 6 17.10 -9.19 0.11
C ASP A 6 18.42 -9.52 -0.61
N LYS A 7 18.47 -9.30 -1.93
CA LYS A 7 19.68 -9.53 -2.72
C LYS A 7 20.83 -8.64 -2.28
N TYR A 8 20.58 -7.35 -2.05
CA TYR A 8 21.61 -6.43 -1.58
C TYR A 8 22.04 -6.74 -0.15
N ARG A 9 21.12 -7.16 0.72
CA ARG A 9 21.46 -7.62 2.07
C ARG A 9 22.45 -8.80 2.03
N GLN A 10 22.17 -9.80 1.19
CA GLN A 10 23.09 -10.94 0.99
C GLN A 10 24.47 -10.51 0.50
N LEU A 11 24.53 -9.59 -0.47
CA LEU A 11 25.80 -9.06 -0.98
C LEU A 11 26.61 -8.35 0.11
N LEU A 12 25.95 -7.47 0.87
CA LEU A 12 26.60 -6.73 1.96
C LEU A 12 27.06 -7.68 3.07
N ASP A 13 26.26 -8.67 3.44
CA ASP A 13 26.63 -9.68 4.44
C ASP A 13 27.84 -10.50 3.99
N SER A 14 27.89 -10.91 2.71
CA SER A 14 29.03 -11.64 2.15
C SER A 14 30.33 -10.84 2.13
N ALA A 15 30.23 -9.50 2.16
CA ALA A 15 31.35 -8.57 2.26
C ALA A 15 31.69 -8.18 3.71
N GLY A 16 31.03 -8.77 4.72
CA GLY A 16 31.22 -8.43 6.14
C GLY A 16 30.54 -7.13 6.59
N LEU A 17 29.73 -6.49 5.75
CA LEU A 17 29.05 -5.22 6.02
C LEU A 17 27.66 -5.43 6.66
N THR A 18 27.57 -6.23 7.72
CA THR A 18 26.29 -6.73 8.28
C THR A 18 25.41 -5.67 8.93
N ALA A 19 25.98 -4.54 9.37
CA ALA A 19 25.25 -3.46 10.05
C ALA A 19 24.83 -2.29 9.15
N VAL A 20 25.26 -2.26 7.87
CA VAL A 20 24.98 -1.09 7.01
C VAL A 20 23.51 -1.08 6.56
N GLU A 21 22.90 0.10 6.60
CA GLU A 21 21.52 0.30 6.13
C GLU A 21 21.41 0.17 4.60
N ILE A 22 20.25 -0.27 4.11
CA ILE A 22 19.94 -0.28 2.68
C ILE A 22 18.96 0.85 2.39
N HIS A 23 19.40 1.83 1.60
CA HIS A 23 18.57 2.97 1.20
C HIS A 23 18.21 2.83 -0.27
N VAL A 24 16.91 2.85 -0.58
CA VAL A 24 16.41 3.02 -1.94
C VAL A 24 16.21 4.52 -2.15
N SER A 25 17.23 5.20 -2.65
CA SER A 25 17.26 6.65 -2.82
C SER A 25 16.26 7.17 -3.87
N GLU A 26 15.84 6.32 -4.80
CA GLU A 26 14.83 6.67 -5.81
C GLU A 26 14.01 5.44 -6.21
N TRP A 27 12.68 5.62 -6.26
CA TRP A 27 11.79 4.68 -6.93
C TRP A 27 10.50 5.37 -7.41
N ASN A 28 9.94 4.84 -8.49
CA ASN A 28 8.62 5.15 -9.01
C ASN A 28 8.12 3.87 -9.73
N MET A 29 6.83 3.75 -9.98
CA MET A 29 6.31 2.64 -10.79
C MET A 29 6.89 2.66 -12.23
N ASN A 30 7.07 3.85 -12.80
CA ASN A 30 7.69 4.02 -14.11
C ASN A 30 8.59 5.26 -14.16
N LEU A 31 9.73 5.14 -14.85
CA LEU A 31 10.74 6.20 -15.06
C LEU A 31 10.75 6.72 -16.52
N THR A 32 10.03 6.08 -17.45
CA THR A 32 10.04 6.46 -18.87
C THR A 32 8.99 7.52 -19.18
N MET A 33 9.38 8.59 -19.86
CA MET A 33 8.47 9.64 -20.34
C MET A 33 7.72 9.27 -21.64
N ALA A 34 8.15 8.23 -22.35
CA ALA A 34 7.56 7.83 -23.63
C ALA A 34 6.52 6.71 -23.47
N ASN A 35 5.38 6.92 -24.14
CA ASN A 35 4.25 6.01 -24.38
C ASN A 35 3.16 5.83 -23.31
N GLU A 36 3.26 6.39 -22.09
CA GLU A 36 2.15 6.40 -21.10
C GLU A 36 1.98 7.72 -20.29
N GLY A 37 2.75 8.76 -20.59
CA GLY A 37 2.51 10.17 -20.20
C GLY A 37 2.25 10.50 -18.70
N PRO A 38 1.95 11.79 -18.40
CA PRO A 38 1.54 12.23 -17.07
C PRO A 38 0.25 11.55 -16.57
N HIS A 39 -0.61 11.10 -17.49
CA HIS A 39 -1.88 10.46 -17.17
C HIS A 39 -1.70 9.15 -16.39
N HIS A 40 -0.70 8.33 -16.76
CA HIS A 40 -0.41 7.11 -15.99
C HIS A 40 0.30 7.41 -14.66
N GLN A 41 1.00 8.54 -14.55
CA GLN A 41 1.53 9.03 -13.27
C GLN A 41 0.43 9.51 -12.32
N ALA A 42 -0.73 9.89 -12.85
CA ALA A 42 -1.89 10.30 -12.07
C ALA A 42 -2.93 9.17 -11.86
N SER A 43 -2.71 7.98 -12.43
CA SER A 43 -3.69 6.90 -12.44
C SER A 43 -3.88 6.25 -11.07
N MET A 44 -5.05 5.63 -10.88
CA MET A 44 -5.32 4.79 -9.73
C MET A 44 -4.43 3.54 -9.72
N GLU A 45 -4.03 3.03 -10.89
CA GLU A 45 -3.06 1.94 -11.00
C GLU A 45 -1.74 2.27 -10.29
N ASN A 46 -1.19 3.47 -10.55
CA ASN A 46 0.05 3.93 -9.90
C ASN A 46 -0.13 4.08 -8.39
N ALA A 47 -1.28 4.61 -7.96
CA ALA A 47 -1.61 4.74 -6.55
C ALA A 47 -1.69 3.37 -5.85
N ALA A 48 -2.39 2.40 -6.43
CA ALA A 48 -2.49 1.05 -5.87
C ALA A 48 -1.13 0.33 -5.87
N PHE A 49 -0.34 0.45 -6.95
CA PHE A 49 1.04 -0.07 -6.96
C PHE A 49 1.88 0.54 -5.82
N THR A 50 1.81 1.86 -5.66
CA THR A 50 2.53 2.59 -4.62
C THR A 50 2.09 2.13 -3.23
N GLY A 51 0.79 1.91 -3.02
CA GLY A 51 0.24 1.44 -1.76
C GLY A 51 0.73 0.04 -1.40
N ALA A 52 0.62 -0.90 -2.34
CA ALA A 52 1.15 -2.25 -2.16
C ALA A 52 2.67 -2.25 -1.92
N ALA A 53 3.42 -1.44 -2.66
CA ALA A 53 4.86 -1.31 -2.49
C ALA A 53 5.23 -0.80 -1.09
N LEU A 54 4.56 0.25 -0.60
CA LEU A 54 4.80 0.82 0.74
C LEU A 54 4.46 -0.18 1.85
N ILE A 55 3.36 -0.94 1.71
CA ILE A 55 2.99 -1.99 2.66
C ILE A 55 4.05 -3.10 2.68
N TYR A 56 4.45 -3.63 1.51
CA TYR A 56 5.44 -4.70 1.44
C TYR A 56 6.83 -4.27 1.94
N LEU A 57 7.19 -3.00 1.80
CA LEU A 57 8.46 -2.49 2.29
C LEU A 57 8.59 -2.54 3.82
N GLN A 58 7.47 -2.54 4.57
CA GLN A 58 7.48 -2.62 6.03
C GLN A 58 8.07 -3.94 6.56
N ASP A 59 8.06 -5.00 5.74
CA ASP A 59 8.64 -6.32 6.06
C ASP A 59 9.92 -6.63 5.29
N SER A 60 10.59 -5.60 4.77
CA SER A 60 11.76 -5.78 3.92
C SER A 60 13.07 -5.46 4.63
N LYS A 61 14.19 -5.81 3.97
CA LYS A 61 15.53 -5.39 4.41
C LYS A 61 15.90 -3.95 4.01
N VAL A 62 15.00 -3.23 3.35
CA VAL A 62 15.19 -1.81 3.03
C VAL A 62 14.92 -0.99 4.27
N SER A 63 15.91 -0.20 4.70
CA SER A 63 15.81 0.66 5.88
C SER A 63 15.13 1.98 5.56
N ARG A 64 15.41 2.55 4.38
CA ARG A 64 14.84 3.82 3.93
C ARG A 64 14.49 3.77 2.47
N THR A 65 13.39 4.44 2.12
CA THR A 65 12.92 4.54 0.75
C THR A 65 12.51 5.97 0.44
N PHE A 66 12.85 6.45 -0.74
CA PHE A 66 12.59 7.81 -1.17
C PHE A 66 11.88 7.76 -2.53
N TYR A 67 10.63 8.18 -2.54
CA TYR A 67 9.82 8.19 -3.75
C TYR A 67 10.26 9.31 -4.67
N TYR A 68 10.49 8.97 -5.93
CA TYR A 68 10.81 9.91 -6.98
C TYR A 68 9.51 10.29 -7.70
N ARG A 69 8.90 11.45 -7.43
CA ARG A 69 9.38 12.62 -6.66
C ARG A 69 8.21 13.38 -6.02
N GLY A 70 8.51 14.27 -5.07
CA GLY A 70 7.53 14.96 -4.22
C GLY A 70 6.98 16.31 -4.71
N ASP A 71 7.16 16.68 -5.98
CA ASP A 71 6.77 18.00 -6.50
C ASP A 71 5.64 17.93 -7.54
N SER A 72 5.47 19.00 -8.34
CA SER A 72 4.44 19.15 -9.39
C SER A 72 4.90 18.75 -10.80
N THR A 73 6.12 18.22 -10.95
CA THR A 73 6.65 17.81 -12.27
C THR A 73 5.93 16.56 -12.79
N ILE A 74 6.26 16.10 -14.01
CA ILE A 74 5.56 14.99 -14.70
C ILE A 74 5.47 13.69 -13.86
N MET A 75 6.44 13.40 -13.00
CA MET A 75 6.45 12.22 -12.12
C MET A 75 6.08 12.52 -10.67
N GLY A 76 5.91 13.80 -10.35
CA GLY A 76 5.58 14.34 -9.04
C GLY A 76 4.30 13.79 -8.39
N LEU A 77 4.16 14.02 -7.08
CA LEU A 77 2.92 13.73 -6.34
C LEU A 77 1.79 14.72 -6.68
N PHE A 78 2.14 15.90 -7.17
CA PHE A 78 1.19 16.97 -7.48
C PHE A 78 1.09 17.20 -8.99
N ASP A 79 -0.03 17.75 -9.45
CA ASP A 79 -0.12 18.35 -10.77
C ASP A 79 0.46 19.77 -10.79
N PHE A 80 0.52 20.39 -11.98
CA PHE A 80 1.09 21.72 -12.17
C PHE A 80 0.33 22.84 -11.45
N ASN A 81 -0.92 22.59 -11.05
CA ASN A 81 -1.76 23.53 -10.28
C ASN A 81 -1.69 23.26 -8.77
N GLY A 82 -0.89 22.29 -8.32
CA GLY A 82 -0.77 21.90 -6.92
C GLY A 82 -1.84 20.91 -6.45
N GLY A 83 -2.70 20.43 -7.36
CA GLY A 83 -3.68 19.38 -7.08
C GLY A 83 -2.99 18.03 -6.81
N TYR A 84 -3.63 17.19 -6.00
CA TYR A 84 -3.08 15.86 -5.69
C TYR A 84 -3.27 14.93 -6.88
N ARG A 85 -2.21 14.25 -7.29
CA ARG A 85 -2.38 13.02 -8.09
C ARG A 85 -2.80 11.87 -7.19
N LYS A 86 -3.43 10.82 -7.74
CA LYS A 86 -3.93 9.67 -6.95
C LYS A 86 -2.89 9.11 -5.97
N LYS A 87 -1.63 9.00 -6.40
CA LYS A 87 -0.52 8.52 -5.54
C LYS A 87 -0.19 9.45 -4.35
N ALA A 88 -0.47 10.75 -4.40
CA ALA A 88 -0.34 11.62 -3.22
C ALA A 88 -1.30 11.19 -2.11
N TYR A 89 -2.53 10.79 -2.45
CA TYR A 89 -3.46 10.23 -1.49
C TYR A 89 -2.99 8.91 -0.89
N THR A 90 -2.22 8.11 -1.63
CA THR A 90 -1.58 6.90 -1.09
C THR A 90 -0.56 7.24 0.01
N TYR A 91 0.23 8.30 -0.16
CA TYR A 91 1.12 8.80 0.89
C TYR A 91 0.34 9.34 2.09
N LYS A 92 -0.76 10.07 1.85
CA LYS A 92 -1.66 10.53 2.91
C LYS A 92 -2.23 9.35 3.72
N ALA A 93 -2.74 8.32 3.04
CA ALA A 93 -3.28 7.12 3.67
C ALA A 93 -2.21 6.36 4.47
N THR A 94 -1.01 6.22 3.91
CA THR A 94 0.13 5.58 4.58
C THR A 94 0.57 6.37 5.81
N GLY A 95 0.63 7.70 5.73
CA GLY A 95 0.93 8.55 6.88
C GLY A 95 -0.08 8.39 8.03
N LEU A 96 -1.38 8.33 7.71
CA LEU A 96 -2.42 8.03 8.69
C LEU A 96 -2.28 6.62 9.27
N MET A 97 -1.92 5.63 8.46
CA MET A 97 -1.65 4.27 8.94
C MET A 97 -0.49 4.25 9.96
N LEU A 98 0.57 5.02 9.72
CA LEU A 98 1.73 5.13 10.61
C LEU A 98 1.44 5.84 11.95
N ALA A 99 0.28 6.50 12.09
CA ALA A 99 -0.21 6.98 13.40
C ALA A 99 -0.57 5.84 14.38
N THR A 100 -0.59 4.58 13.90
CA THR A 100 -0.82 3.39 14.70
C THR A 100 0.42 2.49 14.74
N PRO A 101 1.48 2.89 15.48
CA PRO A 101 2.81 2.28 15.37
C PRO A 101 2.91 0.88 15.97
N LYS A 102 1.97 0.45 16.82
CA LYS A 102 1.95 -0.91 17.36
C LYS A 102 1.37 -1.85 16.31
N ARG A 103 2.24 -2.42 15.47
CA ARG A 103 1.86 -3.28 14.35
C ARG A 103 1.06 -4.50 14.83
N LEU A 104 0.00 -4.83 14.09
CA LEU A 104 -0.82 -6.00 14.33
C LEU A 104 -0.52 -7.08 13.28
N PRO A 105 -0.52 -8.37 13.65
CA PRO A 105 -0.42 -9.45 12.68
C PRO A 105 -1.65 -9.46 11.78
N VAL A 106 -1.45 -9.71 10.48
CA VAL A 106 -2.51 -9.79 9.48
C VAL A 106 -2.37 -11.08 8.69
N THR A 107 -3.48 -11.78 8.49
CA THR A 107 -3.61 -12.92 7.57
C THR A 107 -4.51 -12.54 6.39
N GLY A 108 -4.24 -13.09 5.21
CA GLY A 108 -5.02 -12.81 3.99
C GLY A 108 -4.41 -11.75 3.07
N SER A 109 -3.37 -11.04 3.50
CA SER A 109 -2.49 -10.30 2.59
C SER A 109 -1.71 -11.29 1.71
N ASP A 110 -1.51 -10.95 0.44
CA ASP A 110 -0.62 -11.68 -0.46
C ASP A 110 0.65 -10.88 -0.78
N THR A 111 1.51 -11.42 -1.64
CA THR A 111 2.68 -10.70 -2.17
C THR A 111 2.51 -10.29 -3.63
N LEU A 112 1.31 -10.45 -4.19
CA LEU A 112 0.97 -10.29 -5.61
C LEU A 112 0.27 -8.97 -5.93
N GLY A 113 -0.27 -8.28 -4.93
CA GLY A 113 -0.83 -6.94 -5.05
C GLY A 113 -2.02 -6.66 -4.15
N PHE A 114 -2.57 -7.69 -3.48
CA PHE A 114 -3.53 -7.52 -2.39
C PHE A 114 -2.78 -7.40 -1.06
N ALA A 115 -2.31 -6.18 -0.79
CA ALA A 115 -1.45 -5.87 0.34
C ALA A 115 -2.27 -5.30 1.51
N VAL A 116 -2.08 -5.85 2.72
CA VAL A 116 -2.79 -5.39 3.91
C VAL A 116 -1.81 -5.13 5.05
N MET A 117 -1.99 -3.99 5.73
CA MET A 117 -1.27 -3.64 6.95
C MET A 117 -2.25 -3.19 8.02
N ALA A 118 -2.00 -3.58 9.27
CA ALA A 118 -2.78 -3.15 10.41
C ALA A 118 -1.88 -2.76 11.59
N GLY A 119 -2.42 -1.90 12.44
CA GLY A 119 -1.72 -1.36 13.60
C GLY A 119 -2.71 -0.75 14.57
N LYS A 120 -2.28 -0.60 15.84
CA LYS A 120 -3.01 0.14 16.86
C LYS A 120 -2.21 1.32 17.40
N SER A 121 -2.92 2.34 17.89
CA SER A 121 -2.31 3.50 18.53
C SER A 121 -1.62 3.10 19.85
N VAL A 122 -0.72 3.95 20.34
CA VAL A 122 0.06 3.67 21.56
C VAL A 122 -0.85 3.58 22.80
N ASP A 123 -1.95 4.32 22.82
CA ASP A 123 -2.96 4.32 23.88
C ASP A 123 -4.04 3.23 23.67
N ASP A 124 -3.91 2.40 22.64
CA ASP A 124 -4.85 1.36 22.27
C ASP A 124 -6.29 1.87 21.99
N ASN A 125 -6.48 3.17 21.71
CA ASN A 125 -7.79 3.76 21.40
C ASN A 125 -8.16 3.75 19.92
N SER A 126 -7.21 3.48 19.02
CA SER A 126 -7.45 3.40 17.58
C SER A 126 -6.81 2.16 16.96
N ILE A 127 -7.49 1.54 16.00
CA ILE A 127 -6.94 0.52 15.11
C ILE A 127 -7.11 1.02 13.69
N HIS A 128 -6.04 1.00 12.91
CA HIS A 128 -6.09 1.26 11.47
C HIS A 128 -5.81 -0.02 10.69
N VAL A 129 -6.51 -0.19 9.58
CA VAL A 129 -6.27 -1.23 8.58
C VAL A 129 -6.19 -0.56 7.22
N LEU A 130 -5.03 -0.67 6.57
CA LEU A 130 -4.79 -0.17 5.22
C LEU A 130 -4.76 -1.36 4.25
N ILE A 131 -5.63 -1.34 3.26
CA ILE A 131 -5.71 -2.35 2.19
C ILE A 131 -5.37 -1.66 0.88
N SER A 132 -4.43 -2.21 0.13
CA SER A 132 -4.17 -1.84 -1.26
C SER A 132 -4.43 -3.04 -2.14
N ASN A 133 -5.22 -2.85 -3.19
CA ASN A 133 -5.54 -3.88 -4.17
C ASN A 133 -5.03 -3.46 -5.54
N TYR A 134 -3.85 -3.95 -5.87
CA TYR A 134 -3.17 -3.72 -7.13
C TYR A 134 -3.18 -4.98 -7.97
N GLU A 135 -3.47 -4.80 -9.25
CA GLU A 135 -3.33 -5.84 -10.26
C GLU A 135 -2.32 -5.39 -11.31
N ILE A 136 -1.24 -6.15 -11.48
CA ILE A 136 -0.31 -5.96 -12.60
C ILE A 136 -1.12 -6.00 -13.90
N PRO A 137 -1.09 -5.00 -14.78
CA PRO A 137 -1.89 -5.05 -16.01
C PRO A 137 -1.59 -6.26 -16.89
N THR A 138 -2.59 -6.77 -17.61
CA THR A 138 -2.49 -7.97 -18.46
C THR A 138 -1.32 -7.90 -19.46
N LYS A 139 -1.07 -6.70 -20.02
CA LYS A 139 0.06 -6.46 -20.94
C LYS A 139 1.43 -6.80 -20.32
N PHE A 140 1.57 -6.68 -19.00
CA PHE A 140 2.80 -7.01 -18.26
C PHE A 140 2.79 -8.42 -17.66
N ARG A 141 1.63 -9.07 -17.52
CA ARG A 141 1.53 -10.48 -17.04
C ARG A 141 2.06 -11.48 -18.05
N ASN A 142 1.84 -11.19 -19.34
CA ASN A 142 2.11 -12.12 -20.45
C ASN A 142 3.41 -11.82 -21.20
N MET A 143 4.27 -10.94 -20.67
CA MET A 143 5.59 -10.70 -21.26
C MET A 143 6.50 -11.91 -21.06
N LYS A 144 6.30 -12.94 -21.89
CA LYS A 144 7.28 -14.02 -22.10
C LYS A 144 8.45 -13.40 -22.86
N ASN A 145 9.67 -13.49 -22.32
CA ASN A 145 10.93 -13.29 -23.04
C ASN A 145 11.59 -11.90 -23.09
N ARG A 146 11.34 -10.98 -22.14
CA ARG A 146 12.30 -9.87 -21.89
C ARG A 146 13.19 -10.18 -20.69
N GLN A 147 14.12 -11.12 -20.85
CA GLN A 147 15.20 -11.29 -19.89
C GLN A 147 16.32 -10.32 -20.27
N GLY A 148 16.45 -9.24 -19.50
CA GLY A 148 17.58 -8.32 -19.58
C GLY A 148 18.11 -8.06 -18.17
N PRO A 149 19.34 -7.56 -18.01
CA PRO A 149 19.87 -7.18 -16.70
C PRO A 149 18.90 -6.19 -16.03
N GLY A 150 18.31 -6.58 -14.90
CA GLY A 150 17.35 -5.75 -14.15
C GLY A 150 15.87 -6.05 -14.42
N PHE A 151 15.52 -6.82 -15.45
CA PHE A 151 14.13 -7.20 -15.75
C PHE A 151 13.80 -8.59 -15.20
N TYR A 152 13.04 -8.61 -14.12
CA TYR A 152 12.54 -9.84 -13.52
C TYR A 152 11.02 -9.85 -13.57
N TYR A 153 10.49 -10.41 -14.65
CA TYR A 153 9.05 -10.58 -14.79
C TYR A 153 8.60 -11.73 -13.90
N ARG A 154 7.61 -11.47 -13.05
CA ARG A 154 6.92 -12.53 -12.32
C ARG A 154 6.06 -13.30 -13.32
N GLN A 155 6.37 -14.57 -13.53
CA GLN A 155 5.54 -15.45 -14.34
C GLN A 155 4.43 -16.05 -13.49
N ASN A 156 3.35 -16.50 -14.13
CA ASN A 156 2.26 -17.26 -13.51
C ASN A 156 1.52 -16.52 -12.38
N ILE A 157 1.39 -15.19 -12.48
CA ILE A 157 0.55 -14.43 -11.54
C ILE A 157 -0.92 -14.65 -11.89
N SER A 158 -1.68 -15.19 -10.95
CA SER A 158 -3.13 -15.28 -11.03
C SER A 158 -3.76 -14.58 -9.83
N TYR A 159 -4.73 -13.70 -10.09
CA TYR A 159 -5.55 -13.08 -9.05
C TYR A 159 -6.83 -13.90 -8.90
N ARG A 160 -7.24 -14.15 -7.66
CA ARG A 160 -8.44 -14.92 -7.33
C ARG A 160 -9.17 -14.24 -6.18
N ASN A 161 -10.48 -14.02 -6.33
CA ASN A 161 -11.35 -13.50 -5.28
C ASN A 161 -10.89 -12.16 -4.67
N ASN A 162 -10.19 -11.32 -5.44
CA ASN A 162 -9.66 -10.02 -4.98
C ASN A 162 -10.58 -8.85 -5.34
N PHE A 163 -11.86 -9.08 -5.62
CA PHE A 163 -12.83 -8.02 -5.95
C PHE A 163 -13.53 -7.43 -4.73
N ALA A 164 -13.29 -8.02 -3.56
CA ALA A 164 -13.87 -7.67 -2.27
C ALA A 164 -12.92 -8.11 -1.14
N TYR A 165 -13.25 -7.73 0.08
CA TYR A 165 -12.61 -8.25 1.28
C TYR A 165 -13.66 -8.62 2.32
N ASN A 166 -13.32 -9.58 3.19
CA ASN A 166 -14.00 -9.84 4.45
C ASN A 166 -12.99 -9.64 5.58
N LEU A 167 -13.09 -8.50 6.25
CA LEU A 167 -12.19 -8.07 7.32
C LEU A 167 -12.77 -8.45 8.67
N ILE A 168 -11.99 -9.17 9.47
CA ILE A 168 -12.33 -9.51 10.85
C ILE A 168 -11.23 -8.99 11.77
N VAL A 169 -11.58 -8.09 12.70
CA VAL A 169 -10.70 -7.63 13.77
C VAL A 169 -11.19 -8.21 15.09
N LYS A 170 -10.43 -9.16 15.65
CA LYS A 170 -10.76 -9.86 16.90
C LYS A 170 -10.10 -9.16 18.08
N ASN A 171 -10.64 -9.38 19.27
CA ASN A 171 -10.05 -8.94 20.55
C ASN A 171 -9.77 -7.43 20.57
N LEU A 172 -10.79 -6.62 20.24
CA LEU A 172 -10.68 -5.17 20.29
C LEU A 172 -10.20 -4.72 21.68
N PRO A 173 -9.20 -3.83 21.78
CA PRO A 173 -8.54 -3.51 23.05
C PRO A 173 -9.48 -2.80 24.04
N TRP A 174 -10.55 -2.19 23.54
CA TRP A 174 -11.61 -1.58 24.35
C TRP A 174 -12.76 -2.55 24.72
N GLY A 175 -12.59 -3.85 24.47
CA GLY A 175 -13.59 -4.86 24.81
C GLY A 175 -14.93 -4.58 24.14
N LYS A 176 -16.02 -4.60 24.90
CA LYS A 176 -17.39 -4.41 24.36
C LYS A 176 -17.83 -2.94 24.23
N ALA A 177 -16.96 -1.98 24.55
CA ALA A 177 -17.28 -0.56 24.48
C ALA A 177 -17.68 -0.13 23.05
N GLU A 178 -18.41 0.97 22.95
CA GLU A 178 -18.74 1.57 21.67
C GLU A 178 -17.49 2.12 20.97
N PHE A 179 -17.47 2.03 19.65
CA PHE A 179 -16.42 2.59 18.80
C PHE A 179 -17.02 3.12 17.49
N SER A 180 -16.35 4.10 16.89
CA SER A 180 -16.63 4.53 15.53
C SER A 180 -15.85 3.73 14.50
N VAL A 181 -16.45 3.57 13.33
CA VAL A 181 -15.84 2.97 12.14
C VAL A 181 -15.87 4.03 11.05
N LYS A 182 -14.71 4.35 10.48
CA LYS A 182 -14.60 5.24 9.31
C LYS A 182 -13.89 4.52 8.18
N ARG A 183 -14.38 4.69 6.96
CA ARG A 183 -13.76 4.12 5.75
C ARG A 183 -13.41 5.23 4.78
N TYR A 184 -12.15 5.28 4.38
CA TYR A 184 -11.64 6.23 3.39
C TYR A 184 -11.20 5.47 2.16
N ARG A 185 -11.72 5.85 0.98
CA ARG A 185 -11.47 5.10 -0.25
C ARG A 185 -10.76 5.95 -1.29
N LEU A 186 -9.74 5.35 -1.88
CA LEU A 186 -9.06 5.83 -3.06
C LEU A 186 -9.33 4.83 -4.20
N SER A 187 -10.02 5.31 -5.24
CA SER A 187 -10.40 4.55 -6.43
C SER A 187 -10.27 5.46 -7.65
N ASP A 188 -10.72 5.04 -8.83
CA ASP A 188 -10.80 5.96 -9.98
C ASP A 188 -11.75 7.14 -9.69
N THR A 189 -12.86 6.90 -8.99
CA THR A 189 -13.89 7.91 -8.70
C THR A 189 -13.72 8.60 -7.35
N ASP A 190 -13.02 7.98 -6.40
CA ASP A 190 -12.85 8.49 -5.04
C ASP A 190 -11.40 8.98 -4.81
N ASP A 191 -11.27 10.16 -4.22
CA ASP A 191 -9.99 10.81 -3.91
C ASP A 191 -9.65 10.74 -2.41
N PHE A 192 -9.68 9.53 -1.86
CA PHE A 192 -9.41 9.26 -0.44
C PHE A 192 -10.35 10.04 0.50
N THR A 193 -11.62 10.09 0.12
CA THR A 193 -12.70 10.70 0.88
C THR A 193 -13.33 9.70 1.85
N LEU A 194 -13.97 10.21 2.90
CA LEU A 194 -14.78 9.39 3.81
C LEU A 194 -16.01 8.89 3.05
N ILE A 195 -16.13 7.58 2.88
CA ILE A 195 -17.25 6.95 2.16
C ILE A 195 -18.27 6.31 3.09
N GLU A 196 -17.90 6.08 4.35
CA GLU A 196 -18.79 5.47 5.35
C GLU A 196 -18.32 5.84 6.76
N GLU A 197 -19.27 6.22 7.61
CA GLU A 197 -19.07 6.35 9.06
C GLU A 197 -20.22 5.66 9.79
N SER A 198 -19.89 4.87 10.80
CA SER A 198 -20.89 4.21 11.66
C SER A 198 -20.39 4.09 13.11
N ALA A 199 -21.31 3.79 14.02
CA ALA A 199 -21.02 3.40 15.39
C ALA A 199 -21.27 1.90 15.54
N GLN A 200 -20.41 1.21 16.26
CA GLN A 200 -20.56 -0.21 16.56
C GLN A 200 -20.18 -0.50 18.01
N THR A 201 -20.60 -1.65 18.52
CA THR A 201 -20.28 -2.15 19.85
C THR A 201 -19.82 -3.60 19.77
N GLY A 202 -19.17 -4.09 20.83
CA GLY A 202 -18.68 -5.47 20.91
C GLY A 202 -17.16 -5.60 20.79
N GLY A 203 -16.64 -6.78 21.17
CA GLY A 203 -15.19 -7.07 21.21
C GLY A 203 -14.58 -7.53 19.89
N MET A 204 -15.36 -7.53 18.81
CA MET A 204 -14.95 -7.94 17.48
C MET A 204 -15.65 -7.07 16.44
N PHE A 205 -14.95 -6.78 15.35
CA PHE A 205 -15.47 -6.07 14.19
C PHE A 205 -15.41 -6.98 12.97
N ILE A 206 -16.49 -7.02 12.18
CA ILE A 206 -16.59 -7.77 10.93
C ILE A 206 -17.10 -6.82 9.85
N LEU A 207 -16.43 -6.80 8.70
CA LEU A 207 -16.81 -5.95 7.57
C LEU A 207 -16.54 -6.65 6.25
N GLU A 208 -17.59 -6.83 5.45
CA GLU A 208 -17.48 -7.31 4.07
C GLU A 208 -17.85 -6.19 3.09
N LYS A 209 -16.92 -5.85 2.18
CA LYS A 209 -17.13 -4.77 1.21
C LYS A 209 -16.43 -5.06 -0.12
N PRO A 210 -16.99 -4.59 -1.26
CA PRO A 210 -16.29 -4.62 -2.53
C PRO A 210 -15.08 -3.69 -2.51
N LEU A 211 -14.00 -4.09 -3.18
CA LEU A 211 -12.79 -3.30 -3.38
C LEU A 211 -12.13 -3.75 -4.70
N GLN A 212 -12.69 -3.30 -5.82
CA GLN A 212 -12.20 -3.64 -7.16
C GLN A 212 -10.79 -3.08 -7.39
N PRO A 213 -9.86 -3.81 -8.03
CA PRO A 213 -8.56 -3.26 -8.40
C PRO A 213 -8.67 -2.35 -9.64
N PRO A 214 -7.86 -1.27 -9.73
CA PRO A 214 -6.96 -0.77 -8.70
C PRO A 214 -7.72 0.05 -7.64
N ALA A 215 -7.47 -0.22 -6.35
CA ALA A 215 -8.05 0.56 -5.25
C ALA A 215 -7.19 0.54 -3.99
N LEU A 216 -7.45 1.47 -3.09
CA LEU A 216 -6.88 1.52 -1.75
C LEU A 216 -7.96 1.97 -0.76
N GLU A 217 -7.96 1.38 0.43
CA GLU A 217 -8.90 1.74 1.50
C GLU A 217 -8.21 1.77 2.86
N LEU A 218 -8.49 2.82 3.63
CA LEU A 218 -8.14 2.90 5.04
C LEU A 218 -9.42 2.73 5.86
N ILE A 219 -9.45 1.71 6.72
CA ILE A 219 -10.46 1.52 7.75
C ILE A 219 -9.89 1.98 9.10
N VAL A 220 -10.61 2.86 9.78
CA VAL A 220 -10.27 3.40 11.09
C VAL A 220 -11.33 2.97 12.08
N LEU A 221 -10.93 2.19 13.10
CA LEU A 221 -11.74 1.90 14.28
C LEU A 221 -11.24 2.77 15.42
N LYS A 222 -12.13 3.50 16.09
CA LYS A 222 -11.73 4.37 17.21
C LYS A 222 -12.72 4.26 18.35
N ARG A 223 -12.22 3.92 19.54
CA ARG A 223 -13.02 3.89 20.77
C ARG A 223 -13.73 5.24 20.98
N ARG A 224 -15.00 5.18 21.39
CA ARG A 224 -15.77 6.35 21.83
C ARG A 224 -15.70 6.54 23.34
#